data_AF-A0A6B3EC32-F1
#
_entry.id   AF-A0A6B3EC32-F1
#
_cell.length_a   1.000
_cell.length_b   1.000
_cell.length_c   1.000
_cell.angle_alpha   90.00
_cell.angle_beta   90.00
_cell.angle_gamma   90.00
#
_symmetry.space_group_name_H-M   'P 1'
#
loop_
_entity.id
_entity.type
_entity.pdbx_description
1 polymer ?
#
loop_
_entity_poly.entity_id
_entity_poly.type
_entity_poly.pdbx_seq_one_letter_code
_entity_poly.pdbx_strand_id
1 'polypeptide(L)' 'KAASDDYEEGGAMAYRSRPREEMERFTEGLEVLEPGFGSIDLWKPEAPLDREPIEQWGFVARKP' A
#
# COMPACT_ATOMS: atom_id res chain seq x y z
N LYS A 1 -0.52 13.60 8.57
CA LYS A 1 0.47 14.18 7.63
C LYS A 1 1.16 13.00 6.98
N ALA A 2 1.09 12.85 5.67
CA ALA A 2 1.74 11.72 5.01
C ALA A 2 3.26 11.97 5.04
N ALA A 3 4.09 10.93 5.21
CA ALA A 3 5.55 11.06 5.14
C ALA A 3 6.02 11.68 3.79
N SER A 4 5.16 11.67 2.77
CA SER A 4 5.26 12.39 1.49
C SER A 4 5.62 13.86 1.61
N ASP A 5 4.98 14.55 2.56
CA ASP A 5 5.00 16.01 2.64
C ASP A 5 6.41 16.53 3.00
N ASP A 6 7.26 15.69 3.58
CA ASP A 6 8.62 16.02 4.01
C ASP A 6 9.66 15.85 2.88
N TYR A 7 9.34 15.14 1.79
CA TYR A 7 10.26 14.92 0.66
C TYR A 7 10.23 16.02 -0.41
N GLU A 8 9.15 16.83 -0.46
CA GLU A 8 8.99 17.90 -1.44
C GLU A 8 9.97 19.07 -1.23
N GLU A 9 10.45 19.29 -0.01
CA GLU A 9 11.35 20.40 0.35
C GLU A 9 12.79 20.22 -0.20
N GLY A 10 13.17 19.00 -0.61
CA GLY A 10 14.55 18.64 -0.98
C GLY A 10 14.89 18.66 -2.48
N GLY A 11 13.97 19.07 -3.36
CA GLY A 11 14.20 19.05 -4.82
C GLY A 11 14.24 17.65 -5.44
N ALA A 12 13.88 16.61 -4.67
CA ALA A 12 13.62 15.28 -5.19
C ALA A 12 12.32 15.25 -6.00
N MET A 13 12.17 14.29 -6.92
CA MET A 13 10.90 14.09 -7.63
C MET A 13 9.75 14.00 -6.62
N ALA A 14 8.69 14.78 -6.83
CA ALA A 14 7.55 14.87 -5.91
C ALA A 14 7.02 13.47 -5.58
N TYR A 15 7.23 13.04 -4.34
CA TYR A 15 6.67 11.79 -3.84
C TYR A 15 5.17 12.01 -3.67
N ARG A 16 4.37 11.35 -4.50
CA ARG A 16 2.90 11.49 -4.51
C ARG A 16 2.24 10.30 -3.84
N SER A 17 2.06 10.40 -2.52
CA SER A 17 1.25 9.43 -1.78
C SER A 17 -0.21 9.50 -2.23
N ARG A 18 -0.88 8.35 -2.35
CA ARG A 18 -2.30 8.25 -2.69
C ARG A 18 -3.12 7.75 -1.51
N PRO A 19 -4.37 8.18 -1.36
CA PRO A 19 -5.25 7.67 -0.33
C PRO A 19 -5.55 6.18 -0.57
N ARG A 20 -5.94 5.47 0.50
CA ARG A 20 -6.21 4.04 0.47
C ARG A 20 -7.23 3.67 -0.59
N GLU A 21 -8.30 4.45 -0.68
CA GLU A 21 -9.42 4.22 -1.60
C GLU A 21 -8.96 4.34 -3.06
N GLU A 22 -8.04 5.25 -3.37
CA GLU A 22 -7.50 5.36 -4.73
C GLU A 22 -6.60 4.16 -5.06
N MET A 23 -5.81 3.69 -4.09
CA MET A 23 -4.96 2.52 -4.26
C MET A 23 -5.78 1.23 -4.41
N GLU A 24 -6.91 1.12 -3.72
CA GLU A 24 -7.83 -0.03 -3.82
C GLU A 24 -8.45 -0.15 -5.21
N ARG A 25 -8.69 0.97 -5.91
CA ARG A 25 -9.26 0.93 -7.27
C ARG A 25 -8.39 0.17 -8.28
N PHE A 26 -7.10 0.00 -8.01
CA PHE A 26 -6.24 -0.83 -8.86
C PHE A 26 -6.55 -2.33 -8.79
N THR A 27 -7.40 -2.77 -7.85
CA THR A 27 -7.89 -4.16 -7.81
C THR A 27 -9.05 -4.41 -8.78
N GLU A 28 -9.67 -3.36 -9.34
CA GLU A 28 -10.84 -3.48 -10.20
C GLU A 28 -10.57 -4.39 -11.42
N GLY A 29 -11.42 -5.40 -11.61
CA GLY A 29 -11.32 -6.35 -12.73
C GLY A 29 -10.27 -7.45 -12.58
N LEU A 30 -9.64 -7.58 -11.41
CA LEU A 30 -8.67 -8.63 -11.11
C LEU A 30 -9.21 -9.64 -10.08
N GLU A 31 -8.68 -10.86 -10.11
CA GLU A 31 -8.90 -11.87 -9.07
C GLU A 31 -7.91 -11.63 -7.92
N VAL A 32 -8.34 -10.91 -6.88
CA VAL A 32 -7.49 -10.58 -5.73
C VAL A 32 -7.23 -11.83 -4.88
N LEU A 33 -5.96 -12.09 -4.56
CA LEU A 33 -5.54 -13.22 -3.73
C LEU A 33 -5.54 -12.83 -2.25
N GLU A 34 -5.83 -13.80 -1.38
CA GLU A 34 -5.70 -13.66 0.07
C GLU A 34 -4.27 -13.23 0.45
N PRO A 35 -4.10 -12.26 1.38
CA PRO A 35 -5.11 -11.69 2.30
C PRO A 35 -5.93 -10.50 1.75
N GLY A 36 -5.87 -10.22 0.45
CA GLY A 36 -6.56 -9.08 -0.14
C GLY A 36 -5.70 -7.81 -0.20
N PHE A 37 -6.40 -6.67 -0.32
CA PHE A 37 -5.79 -5.34 -0.29
C PHE A 37 -5.72 -4.80 1.14
N GLY A 38 -4.53 -4.40 1.57
CA GLY A 38 -4.31 -3.91 2.92
C GLY A 38 -2.92 -3.35 3.13
N SER A 39 -2.51 -3.21 4.38
CA SER A 39 -1.12 -2.83 4.69
C SER A 39 -0.15 -3.88 4.16
N ILE A 40 0.93 -3.44 3.54
CA ILE A 40 1.89 -4.32 2.86
C ILE A 40 2.62 -5.25 3.83
N ASP A 41 2.81 -4.84 5.09
CA ASP A 41 3.45 -5.67 6.12
C ASP A 41 2.56 -6.79 6.67
N LEU A 42 1.26 -6.76 6.35
CA LEU A 42 0.32 -7.86 6.58
C LEU A 42 0.31 -8.88 5.43
N TRP A 43 1.03 -8.61 4.33
CA TRP A 43 1.01 -9.50 3.16
C TRP A 43 1.94 -10.69 3.36
N LYS A 44 1.38 -11.80 3.88
CA LYS A 44 2.07 -13.08 4.14
C LYS A 44 3.40 -12.92 4.91
N PRO A 45 3.41 -12.26 6.08
CA PRO A 45 4.63 -12.08 6.85
C PRO A 45 5.14 -13.42 7.40
N GLU A 46 6.46 -13.55 7.54
CA GLU A 46 7.09 -14.76 8.09
C GLU A 46 6.87 -14.92 9.60
N ALA A 47 6.56 -13.82 10.29
CA ALA A 47 6.25 -13.76 11.72
C ALA A 47 5.11 -12.77 11.99
N PRO A 48 4.37 -12.90 13.11
CA PRO A 48 3.37 -11.90 13.49
C PRO A 48 4.00 -10.51 13.66
N LEU A 49 3.24 -9.48 13.27
CA LEU A 49 3.63 -8.10 13.54
C LEU A 49 3.51 -7.82 15.04
N ASP A 50 4.53 -7.18 15.61
CA ASP A 50 4.59 -6.71 17.01
C ASP A 50 4.31 -5.19 17.13
N ARG A 51 3.82 -4.60 16.04
CA ARG A 51 3.51 -3.17 15.89
C ARG A 51 2.25 -2.97 15.04
N GLU A 52 1.74 -1.75 15.05
CA GLU A 52 0.65 -1.35 14.17
C GLU A 52 1.09 -1.46 12.69
N PRO A 53 0.21 -1.92 11.77
CA PRO A 53 0.47 -1.93 10.34
C PRO A 53 0.75 -0.54 9.78
N ILE A 54 1.58 -0.47 8.73
CA ILE A 54 1.95 0.80 8.11
C ILE A 54 0.91 1.30 7.08
N GLU A 55 0.89 2.61 6.84
CA GLU A 55 0.12 3.22 5.74
C GLU A 55 0.84 3.08 4.38
N GLN A 56 1.26 1.86 4.05
CA GLN A 56 1.71 1.47 2.72
C GLN A 56 0.84 0.31 2.24
N TRP A 57 0.21 0.46 1.09
CA TRP A 57 -0.82 -0.45 0.63
C TRP A 57 -0.27 -1.48 -0.35
N GLY A 58 -0.69 -2.74 -0.21
CA GLY A 58 -0.26 -3.86 -1.04
C GLY A 58 -1.37 -4.86 -1.28
N PHE A 59 -1.29 -5.53 -2.44
CA PHE A 59 -2.13 -6.67 -2.81
C PHE A 59 -1.42 -7.48 -3.91
N VAL A 60 -1.86 -8.71 -4.13
CA VAL A 60 -1.53 -9.48 -5.34
C VAL A 60 -2.83 -9.94 -5.96
N ALA A 61 -2.93 -9.80 -7.27
CA ALA A 61 -4.10 -10.25 -7.99
C ALA A 61 -3.70 -10.91 -9.32
N ARG A 62 -4.50 -11.88 -9.74
CA ARG A 62 -4.38 -12.52 -11.04
C ARG A 62 -5.27 -11.77 -12.05
N LYS A 63 -4.75 -11.55 -13.26
CA LYS A 63 -5.61 -11.19 -14.39
C LYS A 63 -6.41 -12.43 -14.82
N PRO A 64 -7.75 -12.33 -14.97
CA PRO A 64 -8.59 -13.45 -15.40
C PRO A 64 -8.04 -14.17 -16.63
#